data_AF-A0A6G9SF44-F1
#
_entry.id   AF-A0A6G9SF44-F1
#
_cell.length_a   1.000
_cell.length_b   1.000
_cell.length_c   1.000
_cell.angle_alpha   90.00
_cell.angle_beta   90.00
_cell.angle_gamma   90.00
#
_symmetry.space_group_name_H-M   'P 1'
#
loop_
_entity.id
_entity.type
_entity.pdbx_description
1 polymer ?
#
loop_
_entity_poly.entity_id
_entity_poly.type
_entity_poly.pdbx_seq_one_letter_code
_entity_poly.pdbx_strand_id
1 'polypeptide(L)'
;MIDQLEKSISHYQKALVIKYDNAAVHRKLGQSYEIQTKIEQAIYHYIKAIQFDPSHFQTYWKLKFCLLKLDCLPKTIDSSLLEAGISTLRQSTQLQPNFHFAHTVLGNLLTQQGKIEEAIACYQTASYKQTLLSYPELVEKHWNHHQKRQPDFLITGFMKSGTTSLYSYLSSHPQILPAVDKALRFFTDFLDQGLDWYLAHFPAILDSRNYLTGEATPIYINFTSLASKIYDCFPNIKLIILLRHPVQRAISSYYHQHQAYGHYKLIQGSTTNTIEKVLTRLHNLPSLLLLEPSILKKNSQNDYIDDILLPHLVGSLYIYYIKQWLNIFPKEQILIIKSEDLYNNPSVTMKQVYDFLKLPHFQLSEYRNSNPGSYPPISNELRSQLVDFFRPYNQQLEEYLGMSFKWD
;
A
#
# COMPACT_ATOMS: atom_id res chain seq x y z
N MET A 1 23.82 16.65 -1.71
CA MET A 1 22.35 16.58 -1.56
C MET A 1 21.88 17.04 -0.17
N ILE A 2 22.46 16.53 0.93
CA ILE A 2 22.07 16.92 2.31
C ILE A 2 22.32 18.42 2.59
N ASP A 3 23.51 18.95 2.25
CA ASP A 3 23.85 20.37 2.43
C ASP A 3 22.91 21.34 1.67
N GLN A 4 22.48 20.97 0.47
CA GLN A 4 21.49 21.76 -0.29
C GLN A 4 20.10 21.74 0.35
N LEU A 5 19.73 20.63 1.00
CA LEU A 5 18.46 20.47 1.68
C LEU A 5 18.40 21.30 2.98
N GLU A 6 19.48 21.33 3.74
CA GLU A 6 19.58 22.17 4.95
C GLU A 6 19.55 23.66 4.63
N LYS A 7 20.26 24.08 3.57
CA LYS A 7 20.16 25.45 3.03
C LYS A 7 18.73 25.80 2.63
N SER A 8 18.05 24.89 1.91
CA SER A 8 16.65 25.06 1.49
C SER A 8 15.71 25.23 2.70
N ILE A 9 15.85 24.39 3.73
CA ILE A 9 15.09 24.51 4.99
C ILE A 9 15.33 25.87 5.64
N SER A 10 16.59 26.31 5.75
CA SER A 10 16.92 27.62 6.32
C SER A 10 16.28 28.78 5.56
N HIS A 11 16.29 28.74 4.22
CA HIS A 11 15.64 29.74 3.38
C HIS A 11 14.12 29.77 3.57
N TYR A 12 13.47 28.60 3.62
CA TYR A 12 12.03 28.53 3.88
C TYR A 12 11.66 28.99 5.29
N GLN A 13 12.47 28.69 6.30
CA GLN A 13 12.27 29.21 7.66
C GLN A 13 12.34 30.74 7.69
N LYS A 14 13.31 31.35 7.01
CA LYS A 14 13.39 32.82 6.86
C LYS A 14 12.17 33.39 6.12
N ALA A 15 11.66 32.69 5.10
CA ALA A 15 10.44 33.11 4.40
C ALA A 15 9.21 33.11 5.32
N LEU A 16 9.10 32.15 6.25
CA LEU A 16 8.02 32.12 7.23
C LEU A 16 8.12 33.21 8.31
N VAL A 17 9.31 33.77 8.56
CA VAL A 17 9.46 34.96 9.42
C VAL A 17 8.80 36.18 8.76
N ILE A 18 8.87 36.29 7.43
CA ILE A 18 8.27 37.39 6.65
C ILE A 18 6.78 37.17 6.46
N LYS A 19 6.38 35.94 6.10
CA LYS A 19 4.97 35.56 5.86
C LYS A 19 4.68 34.19 6.46
N TYR A 20 4.23 34.20 7.71
CA TYR A 20 3.96 32.99 8.50
C TYR A 20 2.84 32.12 7.92
N ASP A 21 1.83 32.73 7.30
CA ASP A 21 0.64 32.05 6.75
C ASP A 21 0.84 31.50 5.33
N ASN A 22 2.09 31.42 4.84
CA ASN A 22 2.36 30.94 3.48
C ASN A 22 2.26 29.41 3.38
N ALA A 23 1.08 28.91 3.00
CA ALA A 23 0.82 27.48 2.82
C ALA A 23 1.84 26.78 1.90
N ALA A 24 2.26 27.42 0.81
CA ALA A 24 3.22 26.83 -0.13
C ALA A 24 4.60 26.62 0.50
N VAL A 25 5.08 27.55 1.32
CA VAL A 25 6.34 27.43 2.05
C VAL A 25 6.26 26.33 3.10
N HIS A 26 5.14 26.25 3.83
CA HIS A 26 4.87 25.13 4.75
C HIS A 26 4.91 23.77 4.03
N ARG A 27 4.27 23.62 2.86
CA ARG A 27 4.36 22.38 2.06
C ARG A 27 5.80 22.02 1.69
N LYS A 28 6.60 23.02 1.29
CA LYS A 28 8.01 22.81 0.94
C LYS A 28 8.87 22.39 2.13
N LEU A 29 8.66 23.00 3.31
CA LEU A 29 9.30 22.55 4.54
C LEU A 29 8.89 21.12 4.91
N GLY A 30 7.61 20.80 4.81
CA GLY A 30 7.11 19.44 5.05
C GLY A 30 7.81 18.41 4.14
N GLN A 31 7.94 18.72 2.85
CA GLN A 31 8.66 17.87 1.89
C GLN A 31 10.15 17.72 2.24
N SER A 32 10.81 18.82 2.62
CA SER A 32 12.22 18.78 3.00
C SER A 32 12.47 17.96 4.26
N TYR A 33 11.62 18.11 5.28
CA TYR A 33 11.70 17.30 6.50
C TYR A 33 11.35 15.82 6.25
N GLU A 34 10.39 15.54 5.37
CA GLU A 34 10.08 14.17 4.94
C GLU A 34 11.32 13.49 4.33
N ILE A 35 12.07 14.18 3.47
CA ILE A 35 13.31 13.68 2.86
C ILE A 35 14.39 13.45 3.92
N GLN A 36 14.46 14.30 4.96
CA GLN A 36 15.37 14.14 6.10
C GLN A 36 14.90 13.11 7.14
N THR A 37 13.83 12.35 6.86
CA THR A 37 13.19 11.40 7.80
C THR A 37 12.75 12.02 9.13
N LYS A 38 12.62 13.35 9.17
CA LYS A 38 12.11 14.16 10.27
C LYS A 38 10.58 14.20 10.20
N ILE A 39 9.95 13.05 10.45
CA ILE A 39 8.54 12.81 10.14
C ILE A 39 7.59 13.73 10.93
N GLU A 40 7.84 13.97 12.22
CA GLU A 40 6.99 14.85 13.04
C GLU A 40 7.04 16.31 12.57
N GLN A 41 8.24 16.81 12.23
CA GLN A 41 8.38 18.13 11.64
C GLN A 41 7.65 18.21 10.29
N ALA A 42 7.71 17.14 9.48
CA ALA A 42 6.97 17.09 8.23
C ALA A 42 5.45 17.17 8.46
N ILE A 43 4.93 16.38 9.41
CA ILE A 43 3.52 16.39 9.82
C ILE A 43 3.09 17.79 10.28
N TYR A 44 3.86 18.43 11.16
CA TYR A 44 3.61 19.79 11.63
C TYR A 44 3.45 20.78 10.48
N HIS A 45 4.39 20.78 9.53
CA HIS A 45 4.33 21.69 8.39
C HIS A 45 3.19 21.35 7.42
N TYR A 46 2.83 20.08 7.24
CA TYR A 46 1.66 19.72 6.44
C TYR A 46 0.34 20.13 7.11
N ILE A 47 0.20 19.99 8.43
CA ILE A 47 -0.96 20.50 9.18
C ILE A 47 -1.08 22.02 9.01
N LYS A 48 0.02 22.76 9.16
CA LYS A 48 0.02 24.21 8.93
C LYS A 48 -0.34 24.60 7.50
N ALA A 49 0.16 23.85 6.52
CA ALA A 49 -0.21 24.08 5.13
C ALA A 49 -1.72 23.85 4.88
N ILE A 50 -2.32 22.83 5.49
CA ILE A 50 -3.77 22.60 5.43
C ILE A 50 -4.55 23.73 6.13
N GLN A 51 -4.06 24.20 7.28
CA GLN A 51 -4.68 25.30 8.02
C GLN A 51 -4.81 26.57 7.15
N PHE A 52 -3.82 26.86 6.30
CA PHE A 52 -3.79 28.07 5.47
C PHE A 52 -4.34 27.87 4.05
N ASP A 53 -4.31 26.65 3.52
CA ASP A 53 -4.89 26.28 2.22
C ASP A 53 -5.55 24.90 2.33
N PRO A 54 -6.80 24.84 2.82
CA PRO A 54 -7.50 23.58 3.02
C PRO A 54 -7.89 22.93 1.68
N SER A 55 -7.87 23.65 0.57
CA SER A 55 -8.27 23.11 -0.74
C SER A 55 -7.21 22.22 -1.40
N HIS A 56 -5.98 22.20 -0.88
CA HIS A 56 -4.86 21.55 -1.55
C HIS A 56 -4.76 20.05 -1.28
N PHE A 57 -5.40 19.23 -2.12
CA PHE A 57 -5.40 17.76 -2.04
C PHE A 57 -4.03 17.13 -1.77
N GLN A 58 -2.98 17.58 -2.45
CA GLN A 58 -1.64 17.00 -2.32
C GLN A 58 -1.07 17.16 -0.90
N THR A 59 -1.46 18.18 -0.13
CA THR A 59 -1.00 18.34 1.26
C THR A 59 -1.58 17.26 2.16
N TYR A 60 -2.89 16.97 2.03
CA TYR A 60 -3.54 15.88 2.76
C TYR A 60 -2.90 14.54 2.40
N TRP A 61 -2.60 14.35 1.12
CA TRP A 61 -1.97 13.12 0.65
C TRP A 61 -0.61 12.97 1.31
N LYS A 62 0.20 14.03 1.31
CA LYS A 62 1.49 14.05 1.99
C LYS A 62 1.39 13.81 3.50
N LEU A 63 0.43 14.44 4.18
CA LEU A 63 0.15 14.18 5.60
C LEU A 63 -0.17 12.71 5.84
N LYS A 64 -1.11 12.12 5.07
CA LYS A 64 -1.46 10.70 5.15
C LYS A 64 -0.24 9.78 5.05
N PHE A 65 0.64 10.03 4.07
CA PHE A 65 1.85 9.23 3.90
C PHE A 65 2.84 9.38 5.05
N CYS A 66 2.97 10.58 5.62
CA CYS A 66 3.79 10.78 6.82
C CYS A 66 3.23 10.03 8.04
N LEU A 67 1.90 10.01 8.21
CA LEU A 67 1.24 9.24 9.28
C LEU A 67 1.50 7.74 9.14
N LEU A 68 1.32 7.18 7.94
CA LEU A 68 1.64 5.77 7.66
C LEU A 68 3.11 5.41 7.91
N LYS A 69 4.04 6.35 7.71
CA LYS A 69 5.46 6.17 8.03
C LYS A 69 5.71 6.16 9.53
N LEU A 70 4.98 6.99 10.28
CA LEU A 70 5.08 7.07 11.73
C LEU A 70 4.58 5.79 12.41
N ASP A 71 3.50 5.19 11.89
CA ASP A 71 2.96 3.90 12.37
C ASP A 71 3.99 2.76 12.26
N CYS A 72 4.98 2.91 11.37
CA CYS A 72 6.08 1.96 11.22
C CYS A 72 7.24 2.18 12.22
N LEU A 73 7.20 3.23 13.04
CA LEU A 73 8.23 3.60 14.00
C LEU A 73 7.80 3.22 15.44
N PRO A 74 8.74 2.90 16.34
CA PRO A 74 8.41 2.61 17.75
C PRO A 74 8.00 3.85 18.56
N LYS A 75 7.80 4.99 17.90
CA LYS A 75 7.47 6.27 18.53
C LYS A 75 6.04 6.65 18.19
N THR A 76 5.27 6.98 19.22
CA THR A 76 3.96 7.61 19.08
C THR A 76 4.15 9.07 18.65
N ILE A 77 3.20 9.58 17.87
CA ILE A 77 3.12 11.02 17.58
C ILE A 77 3.04 11.82 18.88
N ASP A 78 3.71 12.97 18.93
CA ASP A 78 3.50 13.94 20.00
C ASP A 78 2.00 14.27 20.15
N SER A 79 1.49 14.20 21.39
CA SER A 79 0.06 14.40 21.68
C SER A 79 -0.43 15.80 21.26
N SER A 80 0.39 16.84 21.44
CA SER A 80 0.02 18.19 21.04
C SER A 80 -0.09 18.33 19.52
N LEU A 81 0.80 17.66 18.78
CA LEU A 81 0.78 17.61 17.32
C LEU A 81 -0.46 16.85 16.81
N LEU A 82 -0.83 15.75 17.48
CA LEU A 82 -2.03 14.99 17.17
C LEU A 82 -3.30 15.82 17.35
N GLU A 83 -3.46 16.48 18.49
CA GLU A 83 -4.61 17.36 18.75
C GLU A 83 -4.69 18.52 17.76
N ALA A 84 -3.55 19.15 17.45
CA ALA A 84 -3.48 20.20 16.45
C ALA A 84 -3.91 19.71 15.05
N GLY A 85 -3.49 18.50 14.66
CA GLY A 85 -3.88 17.87 13.41
C GLY A 85 -5.38 17.56 13.35
N ILE A 86 -5.93 16.98 14.41
CA ILE A 86 -7.37 16.65 14.51
C ILE A 86 -8.21 17.92 14.47
N SER A 87 -7.85 18.95 15.23
CA SER A 87 -8.54 20.25 15.23
C SER A 87 -8.54 20.88 13.83
N THR A 88 -7.38 20.91 13.18
CA THR A 88 -7.22 21.45 11.82
C THR A 88 -8.07 20.69 10.80
N LEU A 89 -8.07 19.35 10.87
CA LEU A 89 -8.85 18.53 9.95
C LEU A 89 -10.36 18.63 10.21
N ARG A 90 -10.82 18.76 11.46
CA ARG A 90 -12.23 19.06 11.77
C ARG A 90 -12.66 20.38 11.14
N GLN A 91 -11.86 21.44 11.30
CA GLN A 91 -12.12 22.72 10.64
C GLN A 91 -12.16 22.56 9.10
N SER A 92 -11.21 21.83 8.54
CA SER A 92 -11.20 21.53 7.10
C SER A 92 -12.47 20.83 6.63
N THR A 93 -12.97 19.83 7.36
CA THR A 93 -14.18 19.10 6.97
C THR A 93 -15.43 19.97 7.02
N GLN A 94 -15.46 20.98 7.90
CA GLN A 94 -16.54 21.98 7.94
C GLN A 94 -16.46 22.97 6.79
N LEU A 95 -15.25 23.43 6.44
CA LEU A 95 -15.01 24.35 5.33
C LEU A 95 -15.26 23.70 3.97
N GLN A 96 -15.00 22.40 3.84
CA GLN A 96 -15.14 21.64 2.61
C GLN A 96 -15.89 20.32 2.85
N PRO A 97 -17.22 20.37 3.06
CA PRO A 97 -18.01 19.19 3.45
C PRO A 97 -18.11 18.12 2.36
N ASN A 98 -17.75 18.42 1.11
CA ASN A 98 -17.71 17.46 0.02
C ASN A 98 -16.30 16.90 -0.25
N PHE A 99 -15.29 17.40 0.46
CA PHE A 99 -13.92 16.92 0.31
C PHE A 99 -13.70 15.66 1.15
N HIS A 100 -14.10 14.52 0.58
CA HIS A 100 -14.08 13.22 1.26
C HIS A 100 -12.71 12.85 1.83
N PHE A 101 -11.61 13.24 1.16
CA PHE A 101 -10.26 12.87 1.57
C PHE A 101 -9.83 13.53 2.89
N ALA A 102 -10.37 14.70 3.27
CA ALA A 102 -10.14 15.28 4.59
C ALA A 102 -10.70 14.40 5.71
N HIS A 103 -11.87 13.79 5.51
CA HIS A 103 -12.46 12.84 6.46
C HIS A 103 -11.60 11.58 6.58
N THR A 104 -11.03 11.07 5.47
CA THR A 104 -10.09 9.94 5.51
C THR A 104 -8.89 10.23 6.40
N VAL A 105 -8.24 11.38 6.22
CA VAL A 105 -7.05 11.75 7.01
C VAL A 105 -7.42 12.01 8.48
N LEU A 106 -8.60 12.59 8.74
CA LEU A 106 -9.12 12.78 10.09
C LEU A 106 -9.36 11.43 10.79
N GLY A 107 -9.97 10.46 10.11
CA GLY A 107 -10.16 9.11 10.63
C GLY A 107 -8.83 8.43 10.98
N ASN A 108 -7.78 8.64 10.18
CA ASN A 108 -6.45 8.09 10.47
C ASN A 108 -5.86 8.69 11.76
N LEU A 109 -5.96 10.01 11.96
CA LEU A 109 -5.50 10.64 13.21
C LEU A 109 -6.34 10.20 14.42
N LEU A 110 -7.66 10.09 14.28
CA LEU A 110 -8.54 9.62 15.35
C LEU A 110 -8.25 8.15 15.73
N THR A 111 -7.93 7.31 14.74
CA THR A 111 -7.48 5.93 14.97
C THR A 111 -6.19 5.93 15.79
N GLN A 112 -5.22 6.79 15.44
CA GLN A 112 -3.97 6.94 16.22
C GLN A 112 -4.21 7.49 17.64
N GLN A 113 -5.27 8.28 17.84
CA GLN A 113 -5.68 8.78 19.15
C GLN A 113 -6.46 7.73 19.97
N GLY A 114 -6.79 6.56 19.40
CA GLY A 114 -7.65 5.56 20.03
C GLY A 114 -9.14 5.91 20.02
N LYS A 115 -9.57 6.96 19.31
CA LYS A 115 -10.98 7.37 19.19
C LYS A 115 -11.66 6.65 18.03
N ILE A 116 -11.80 5.33 18.19
CA ILE A 116 -12.17 4.42 17.09
C ILE A 116 -13.59 4.66 16.56
N GLU A 117 -14.55 4.96 17.43
CA GLU A 117 -15.92 5.27 17.01
C GLU A 117 -15.99 6.54 16.14
N GLU A 118 -15.24 7.58 16.53
CA GLU A 118 -15.15 8.81 15.74
C GLU A 118 -14.41 8.59 14.41
N ALA A 119 -13.40 7.71 14.41
CA ALA A 119 -12.69 7.33 13.20
C ALA A 119 -13.62 6.59 12.21
N ILE A 120 -14.41 5.63 12.71
CA ILE A 120 -15.42 4.91 11.93
C ILE A 120 -16.40 5.89 11.27
N ALA A 121 -16.93 6.85 12.03
CA ALA A 121 -17.83 7.87 11.49
C ALA A 121 -17.17 8.72 10.39
N CYS A 122 -15.87 9.02 10.54
CA CYS A 122 -15.10 9.73 9.51
C CYS A 122 -14.95 8.89 8.24
N TYR A 123 -14.62 7.60 8.33
CA TYR A 123 -14.49 6.74 7.15
C TYR A 123 -15.83 6.50 6.45
N GLN A 124 -16.92 6.30 7.20
CA GLN A 124 -18.26 6.21 6.63
C GLN A 124 -18.65 7.49 5.90
N THR A 125 -18.33 8.66 6.47
CA THR A 125 -18.55 9.95 5.81
C THR A 125 -17.71 10.10 4.56
N ALA A 126 -16.43 9.71 4.60
CA ALA A 126 -15.56 9.71 3.43
C ALA A 126 -16.11 8.80 2.32
N SER A 127 -16.54 7.58 2.68
CA SER A 127 -17.14 6.58 1.80
C SER A 127 -18.40 7.12 1.11
N TYR A 128 -19.31 7.72 1.90
CA TYR A 128 -20.52 8.37 1.41
C TYR A 128 -20.21 9.48 0.42
N LYS A 129 -19.34 10.44 0.81
CA LYS A 129 -19.02 11.60 -0.01
C LYS A 129 -18.30 11.22 -1.31
N GLN A 130 -17.38 10.26 -1.25
CA GLN A 130 -16.70 9.72 -2.42
C GLN A 130 -17.67 9.05 -3.38
N THR A 131 -18.59 8.23 -2.86
CA THR A 131 -19.58 7.52 -3.70
C THR A 131 -20.59 8.51 -4.28
N LEU A 132 -21.06 9.48 -3.49
CA LEU A 132 -22.01 10.51 -3.92
C LEU A 132 -21.44 11.37 -5.06
N LEU A 133 -20.15 11.68 -5.01
CA LEU A 133 -19.48 12.46 -6.06
C LEU A 133 -19.47 11.74 -7.41
N SER A 134 -19.29 10.42 -7.41
CA SER A 134 -19.17 9.62 -8.63
C SER A 134 -20.49 9.00 -9.10
N TYR A 135 -21.41 8.72 -8.17
CA TYR A 135 -22.65 7.98 -8.41
C TYR A 135 -23.84 8.57 -7.62
N PRO A 136 -24.25 9.82 -7.88
CA PRO A 136 -25.25 10.50 -7.07
C PRO A 136 -26.60 9.79 -7.03
N GLU A 137 -27.11 9.35 -8.19
CA GLU A 137 -28.39 8.64 -8.29
C GLU A 137 -28.37 7.29 -7.55
N LEU A 138 -27.22 6.58 -7.57
CA LEU A 138 -27.05 5.33 -6.86
C LEU A 138 -27.11 5.54 -5.35
N VAL A 139 -26.45 6.59 -4.84
CA VAL A 139 -26.48 6.94 -3.42
C VAL A 139 -27.89 7.32 -2.97
N GLU A 140 -28.58 8.17 -3.73
CA GLU A 140 -29.94 8.60 -3.40
C GLU A 140 -30.91 7.42 -3.25
N LYS A 141 -30.77 6.42 -4.14
CA LYS A 141 -31.70 5.29 -4.17
C LYS A 141 -31.31 4.12 -3.27
N HIS A 142 -30.01 3.89 -3.05
CA HIS A 142 -29.53 2.62 -2.49
C HIS A 142 -28.60 2.75 -1.28
N TRP A 143 -28.24 3.97 -0.84
CA TRP A 143 -27.38 4.13 0.33
C TRP A 143 -28.10 3.78 1.63
N ASN A 144 -27.44 3.00 2.49
CA ASN A 144 -27.97 2.62 3.79
C ASN A 144 -27.02 3.01 4.92
N HIS A 145 -27.37 4.04 5.69
CA HIS A 145 -26.55 4.55 6.80
C HIS A 145 -26.37 3.55 7.96
N HIS A 146 -27.19 2.51 8.04
CA HIS A 146 -27.17 1.53 9.13
C HIS A 146 -26.54 0.20 8.74
N GLN A 147 -26.15 0.01 7.47
CA GLN A 147 -25.57 -1.25 7.00
C GLN A 147 -24.11 -1.10 6.63
N LYS A 148 -23.37 -2.18 6.92
CA LYS A 148 -21.96 -2.33 6.57
C LYS A 148 -21.86 -3.23 5.35
N ARG A 149 -20.94 -2.91 4.45
CA ARG A 149 -20.67 -3.72 3.26
C ARG A 149 -19.30 -4.37 3.37
N GLN A 150 -19.26 -5.68 3.16
CA GLN A 150 -18.01 -6.44 3.07
C GLN A 150 -17.37 -6.32 1.68
N PRO A 151 -16.04 -6.46 1.56
CA PRO A 151 -15.37 -6.53 0.28
C PRO A 151 -15.75 -7.80 -0.48
N ASP A 152 -15.98 -7.65 -1.78
CA ASP A 152 -16.20 -8.74 -2.74
C ASP A 152 -14.87 -9.30 -3.24
N PHE A 153 -13.81 -8.47 -3.27
CA PHE A 153 -12.48 -8.88 -3.67
C PHE A 153 -11.34 -8.20 -2.90
N LEU A 154 -10.18 -8.86 -2.86
CA LEU A 154 -8.91 -8.30 -2.39
C LEU A 154 -7.80 -8.50 -3.43
N ILE A 155 -7.01 -7.47 -3.69
CA ILE A 155 -5.72 -7.61 -4.37
C ILE A 155 -4.63 -7.75 -3.28
N THR A 156 -4.28 -9.00 -2.95
CA THR A 156 -3.47 -9.34 -1.77
C THR A 156 -1.96 -9.27 -2.01
N GLY A 157 -1.54 -9.18 -3.27
CA GLY A 157 -0.12 -9.09 -3.59
C GLY A 157 0.24 -9.32 -5.06
N PHE A 158 1.51 -9.36 -5.41
CA PHE A 158 2.65 -9.00 -4.53
C PHE A 158 3.01 -7.52 -4.63
N MET A 159 3.61 -6.96 -3.58
CA MET A 159 4.15 -5.60 -3.65
C MET A 159 5.18 -5.49 -4.79
N LYS A 160 5.07 -4.41 -5.58
CA LYS A 160 5.87 -4.11 -6.78
C LYS A 160 5.60 -4.98 -8.02
N SER A 161 4.42 -5.59 -8.06
CA SER A 161 3.89 -6.36 -9.18
C SER A 161 2.75 -5.65 -9.95
N GLY A 162 2.59 -4.33 -9.83
CA GLY A 162 1.55 -3.59 -10.58
C GLY A 162 0.17 -3.52 -9.93
N THR A 163 0.03 -3.93 -8.67
CA THR A 163 -1.25 -3.91 -7.92
C THR A 163 -1.94 -2.55 -7.86
N THR A 164 -1.19 -1.44 -7.90
CA THR A 164 -1.79 -0.09 -7.90
C THR A 164 -2.42 0.24 -9.26
N SER A 165 -1.74 -0.10 -10.36
CA SER A 165 -2.30 0.03 -11.70
C SER A 165 -3.56 -0.81 -11.84
N LEU A 166 -3.51 -2.09 -11.42
CA LEU A 166 -4.68 -2.97 -11.46
C LEU A 166 -5.86 -2.43 -10.66
N TYR A 167 -5.64 -2.01 -9.41
CA TYR A 167 -6.71 -1.44 -8.58
C TYR A 167 -7.30 -0.17 -9.20
N SER A 168 -6.47 0.68 -9.81
CA SER A 168 -6.92 1.88 -10.52
C SER A 168 -7.78 1.54 -11.73
N TYR A 169 -7.42 0.49 -12.49
CA TYR A 169 -8.21 0.06 -13.65
C TYR A 169 -9.56 -0.50 -13.22
N LEU A 170 -9.57 -1.36 -12.20
CA LEU A 170 -10.81 -1.86 -11.59
C LEU A 170 -11.68 -0.73 -11.05
N SER A 171 -11.11 0.23 -10.32
CA SER A 171 -11.85 1.37 -9.75
C SER A 171 -12.44 2.30 -10.82
N SER A 172 -12.00 2.18 -12.08
CA SER A 172 -12.55 2.93 -13.21
C SER A 172 -13.72 2.21 -13.88
N HIS A 173 -14.01 0.96 -13.50
CA HIS A 173 -15.16 0.20 -14.00
C HIS A 173 -16.46 0.73 -13.37
N PRO A 174 -17.54 0.95 -14.14
CA PRO A 174 -18.77 1.59 -13.65
C PRO A 174 -19.51 0.80 -12.55
N GLN A 175 -19.23 -0.50 -12.45
CA GLN A 175 -19.78 -1.39 -11.41
C GLN A 175 -18.79 -1.72 -10.28
N ILE A 176 -17.65 -1.04 -10.21
CA ILE A 176 -16.77 -1.10 -9.04
C ILE A 176 -16.96 0.17 -8.22
N LEU A 177 -17.35 -0.01 -6.96
CA LEU A 177 -17.40 1.05 -5.96
C LEU A 177 -16.11 0.95 -5.12
N PRO A 178 -15.13 1.86 -5.30
CA PRO A 178 -13.86 1.75 -4.61
C PRO A 178 -14.01 2.01 -3.11
N ALA A 179 -13.15 1.35 -2.31
CA ALA A 179 -12.97 1.72 -0.91
C ALA A 179 -12.47 3.17 -0.76
N VAL A 180 -12.61 3.72 0.44
CA VAL A 180 -12.17 5.09 0.79
C VAL A 180 -10.69 5.32 0.50
N ASP A 181 -9.88 4.27 0.65
CA ASP A 181 -8.45 4.32 0.36
C ASP A 181 -7.97 2.98 -0.19
N LYS A 182 -6.81 3.02 -0.86
CA LYS A 182 -6.07 1.83 -1.21
C LYS A 182 -5.17 1.42 -0.04
N ALA A 183 -4.94 0.13 0.10
CA ALA A 183 -4.06 -0.47 1.10
C ALA A 183 -4.51 -0.12 2.51
N LEU A 184 -5.67 -0.66 2.91
CA LEU A 184 -6.25 -0.42 4.22
C LEU A 184 -5.41 -1.04 5.34
N ARG A 185 -4.59 -2.06 5.04
CA ARG A 185 -3.66 -2.70 6.00
C ARG A 185 -4.35 -3.21 7.27
N PHE A 186 -5.66 -3.44 7.21
CA PHE A 186 -6.45 -3.95 8.34
C PHE A 186 -5.87 -5.24 8.94
N PHE A 187 -5.75 -6.30 8.15
CA PHE A 187 -5.26 -7.59 8.65
C PHE A 187 -3.78 -7.60 9.10
N THR A 188 -3.02 -6.52 8.89
CA THR A 188 -1.61 -6.43 9.34
C THR A 188 -1.42 -5.44 10.48
N ASP A 189 -1.96 -4.23 10.36
CA ASP A 189 -1.65 -3.11 11.25
C ASP A 189 -2.81 -2.74 12.17
N PHE A 190 -4.05 -2.95 11.70
CA PHE A 190 -5.25 -2.41 12.33
C PHE A 190 -6.25 -3.49 12.72
N LEU A 191 -5.80 -4.74 12.88
CA LEU A 191 -6.68 -5.86 13.22
C LEU A 191 -7.37 -5.63 14.57
N ASP A 192 -6.65 -5.05 15.53
CA ASP A 192 -7.14 -4.73 16.87
C ASP A 192 -8.20 -3.61 16.87
N GLN A 193 -8.36 -2.87 15.76
CA GLN A 193 -9.40 -1.84 15.62
C GLN A 193 -10.79 -2.44 15.36
N GLY A 194 -10.86 -3.75 15.13
CA GLY A 194 -12.10 -4.49 14.94
C GLY A 194 -12.65 -4.41 13.52
N LEU A 195 -13.51 -5.37 13.18
CA LEU A 195 -14.05 -5.50 11.83
C LEU A 195 -14.90 -4.29 11.40
N ASP A 196 -15.53 -3.62 12.36
CA ASP A 196 -16.34 -2.43 12.09
C ASP A 196 -15.51 -1.26 11.55
N TRP A 197 -14.30 -1.10 12.08
CA TRP A 197 -13.32 -0.15 11.55
C TRP A 197 -13.01 -0.46 10.10
N TYR A 198 -12.75 -1.73 9.77
CA TYR A 198 -12.47 -2.15 8.39
C TYR A 198 -13.65 -1.91 7.45
N LEU A 199 -14.85 -2.31 7.85
CA LEU A 199 -16.05 -2.23 7.02
C LEU A 199 -16.49 -0.77 6.76
N ALA A 200 -16.09 0.17 7.62
CA ALA A 200 -16.36 1.60 7.45
C ALA A 200 -15.72 2.21 6.19
N HIS A 201 -14.72 1.54 5.62
CA HIS A 201 -14.03 2.01 4.40
C HIS A 201 -14.76 1.64 3.10
N PHE A 202 -15.82 0.84 3.14
CA PHE A 202 -16.53 0.41 1.94
C PHE A 202 -17.87 1.14 1.75
N PRO A 203 -18.34 1.33 0.50
CA PRO A 203 -19.63 1.97 0.22
C PRO A 203 -20.82 1.17 0.75
N ALA A 204 -21.72 1.82 1.50
CA ALA A 204 -22.90 1.17 2.09
C ALA A 204 -24.06 1.04 1.08
N ILE A 205 -23.76 0.55 -0.13
CA ILE A 205 -24.71 0.27 -1.21
C ILE A 205 -24.97 -1.24 -1.27
N LEU A 206 -26.23 -1.64 -1.08
CA LEU A 206 -26.64 -3.04 -0.94
C LEU A 206 -26.94 -3.77 -2.24
N ASP A 207 -26.93 -3.08 -3.39
CA ASP A 207 -27.11 -3.72 -4.69
C ASP A 207 -25.83 -4.49 -5.11
N SER A 208 -25.50 -5.52 -4.34
CA SER A 208 -24.35 -6.42 -4.56
C SER A 208 -24.53 -7.30 -5.80
N ARG A 209 -25.74 -7.33 -6.39
CA ARG A 209 -25.97 -8.04 -7.66
C ARG A 209 -25.36 -7.28 -8.83
N ASN A 210 -25.29 -5.96 -8.73
CA ASN A 210 -24.87 -5.09 -9.83
C ASN A 210 -23.57 -4.33 -9.55
N TYR A 211 -23.13 -4.20 -8.30
CA TYR A 211 -21.93 -3.47 -7.96
C TYR A 211 -21.04 -4.32 -7.07
N LEU A 212 -19.72 -4.24 -7.24
CA LEU A 212 -18.72 -4.86 -6.37
C LEU A 212 -17.87 -3.80 -5.67
N THR A 213 -17.32 -4.13 -4.51
CA THR A 213 -16.34 -3.31 -3.78
C THR A 213 -15.16 -4.16 -3.34
N GLY A 214 -14.01 -3.55 -3.15
CA GLY A 214 -12.81 -4.26 -2.74
C GLY A 214 -11.66 -3.32 -2.46
N GLU A 215 -10.54 -3.88 -2.02
CA GLU A 215 -9.33 -3.11 -1.73
C GLU A 215 -8.07 -3.84 -2.21
N ALA A 216 -6.93 -3.17 -2.07
CA ALA A 216 -5.64 -3.66 -2.52
C ALA A 216 -4.57 -3.40 -1.49
N THR A 217 -4.31 -4.39 -0.63
CA THR A 217 -3.18 -4.42 0.31
C THR A 217 -2.17 -5.49 -0.14
N PRO A 218 -1.12 -5.12 -0.90
CA PRO A 218 -0.24 -6.08 -1.59
C PRO A 218 0.68 -6.91 -0.69
N ILE A 219 0.70 -6.64 0.60
CA ILE A 219 1.57 -7.32 1.56
C ILE A 219 0.85 -8.48 2.26
N TYR A 220 -0.48 -8.58 2.16
CA TYR A 220 -1.25 -9.65 2.81
C TYR A 220 -0.74 -11.02 2.42
N ILE A 221 -0.45 -11.25 1.13
CA ILE A 221 0.05 -12.54 0.62
C ILE A 221 1.31 -13.02 1.35
N ASN A 222 2.15 -12.10 1.87
CA ASN A 222 3.40 -12.43 2.54
C ASN A 222 3.20 -12.91 4.00
N PHE A 223 2.01 -12.77 4.58
CA PHE A 223 1.65 -13.29 5.89
C PHE A 223 0.72 -14.48 5.71
N THR A 224 1.28 -15.68 5.65
CA THR A 224 0.54 -16.92 5.36
C THR A 224 -0.55 -17.24 6.39
N SER A 225 -0.34 -16.83 7.64
CA SER A 225 -1.32 -16.94 8.73
C SER A 225 -2.60 -16.11 8.48
N LEU A 226 -2.55 -15.08 7.63
CA LEU A 226 -3.71 -14.25 7.32
C LEU A 226 -4.71 -14.95 6.40
N ALA A 227 -4.30 -15.98 5.66
CA ALA A 227 -5.19 -16.69 4.74
C ALA A 227 -6.42 -17.25 5.48
N SER A 228 -6.21 -17.98 6.58
CA SER A 228 -7.31 -18.51 7.41
C SER A 228 -8.16 -17.38 7.98
N LYS A 229 -7.53 -16.34 8.56
CA LYS A 229 -8.26 -15.21 9.15
C LYS A 229 -9.17 -14.50 8.15
N ILE A 230 -8.68 -14.27 6.94
CA ILE A 230 -9.46 -13.63 5.87
C ILE A 230 -10.60 -14.55 5.42
N TYR A 231 -10.34 -15.87 5.30
CA TYR A 231 -11.37 -16.85 4.94
C TYR A 231 -12.48 -16.92 6.01
N ASP A 232 -12.10 -16.93 7.29
CA ASP A 232 -13.03 -16.95 8.42
C ASP A 232 -13.92 -15.70 8.44
N CYS A 233 -13.36 -14.53 8.14
CA CYS A 233 -14.14 -13.29 8.02
C CYS A 233 -15.01 -13.25 6.76
N PHE A 234 -14.47 -13.69 5.62
CA PHE A 234 -15.06 -13.50 4.30
C PHE A 234 -14.93 -14.77 3.43
N PRO A 235 -15.70 -15.83 3.69
CA PRO A 235 -15.50 -17.13 3.07
C PRO A 235 -15.72 -17.14 1.55
N ASN A 236 -16.47 -16.17 1.02
CA ASN A 236 -16.78 -16.06 -0.42
C ASN A 236 -15.93 -15.04 -1.18
N ILE A 237 -14.94 -14.41 -0.52
CA ILE A 237 -14.15 -13.33 -1.11
C ILE A 237 -13.32 -13.81 -2.30
N LYS A 238 -13.16 -12.96 -3.32
CA LYS A 238 -12.27 -13.21 -4.45
C LYS A 238 -10.89 -12.61 -4.20
N LEU A 239 -9.83 -13.33 -4.51
CA LEU A 239 -8.46 -12.90 -4.33
C LEU A 239 -7.77 -12.75 -5.68
N ILE A 240 -7.07 -11.64 -5.88
CA ILE A 240 -6.28 -11.39 -7.08
C ILE A 240 -4.81 -11.22 -6.69
N ILE A 241 -3.94 -12.00 -7.31
CA ILE A 241 -2.50 -12.06 -7.03
C ILE A 241 -1.72 -11.79 -8.31
N LEU A 242 -0.85 -10.78 -8.29
CA LEU A 242 0.05 -10.43 -9.38
C LEU A 242 1.47 -10.92 -9.09
N LEU A 243 2.02 -11.68 -10.03
CA LEU A 243 3.38 -12.20 -9.98
C LEU A 243 4.22 -11.52 -11.04
N ARG A 244 5.42 -11.09 -10.67
CA ARG A 244 6.37 -10.40 -11.54
C ARG A 244 7.66 -11.20 -11.55
N HIS A 245 8.50 -11.06 -12.57
CA HIS A 245 9.86 -11.58 -12.55
C HIS A 245 10.53 -11.31 -11.17
N PRO A 246 10.93 -12.35 -10.42
CA PRO A 246 11.24 -12.25 -8.99
C PRO A 246 12.44 -11.36 -8.70
N VAL A 247 13.47 -11.39 -9.55
CA VAL A 247 14.61 -10.46 -9.52
C VAL A 247 14.15 -9.01 -9.65
N GLN A 248 13.36 -8.69 -10.69
CA GLN A 248 12.88 -7.32 -10.90
C GLN A 248 11.99 -6.84 -9.74
N ARG A 249 11.13 -7.71 -9.22
CA ARG A 249 10.26 -7.40 -8.08
C ARG A 249 11.09 -7.13 -6.82
N ALA A 250 12.08 -7.97 -6.51
CA ALA A 250 12.94 -7.82 -5.33
C ALA A 250 13.72 -6.50 -5.38
N ILE A 251 14.37 -6.19 -6.51
CA ILE A 251 15.09 -4.93 -6.69
C ILE A 251 14.15 -3.72 -6.61
N SER A 252 12.99 -3.79 -7.26
CA SER A 252 11.99 -2.72 -7.17
C SER A 252 11.46 -2.53 -5.74
N SER A 253 11.32 -3.63 -4.98
CA SER A 253 10.86 -3.61 -3.59
C SER A 253 11.91 -2.98 -2.68
N TYR A 254 13.18 -3.32 -2.88
CA TYR A 254 14.31 -2.71 -2.18
C TYR A 254 14.31 -1.20 -2.39
N TYR A 255 14.40 -0.74 -3.63
CA TYR A 255 14.49 0.70 -3.88
C TYR A 255 13.24 1.45 -3.43
N HIS A 256 12.05 0.87 -3.54
CA HIS A 256 10.83 1.48 -3.02
C HIS A 256 10.91 1.70 -1.50
N GLN A 257 11.37 0.70 -0.75
CA GLN A 257 11.54 0.83 0.69
C GLN A 257 12.62 1.87 1.04
N HIS A 258 13.76 1.84 0.34
CA HIS A 258 14.86 2.77 0.59
C HIS A 258 14.55 4.23 0.24
N GLN A 259 13.80 4.46 -0.85
CA GLN A 259 13.28 5.79 -1.18
C GLN A 259 12.29 6.29 -0.13
N ALA A 260 11.44 5.41 0.42
CA ALA A 260 10.49 5.78 1.45
C ALA A 260 11.14 6.19 2.78
N TYR A 261 12.31 5.61 3.10
CA TYR A 261 13.06 5.85 4.35
C TYR A 261 14.31 6.73 4.19
N GLY A 262 14.54 7.38 3.04
CA GLY A 262 15.66 8.33 2.86
C GLY A 262 17.07 7.75 2.91
N HIS A 263 17.23 6.44 3.09
CA HIS A 263 18.52 5.75 3.15
C HIS A 263 18.91 5.22 1.77
N TYR A 264 19.50 6.07 0.93
CA TYR A 264 20.09 5.62 -0.33
C TYR A 264 21.49 5.03 -0.09
N LYS A 265 21.60 3.71 0.14
CA LYS A 265 22.87 2.99 0.01
C LYS A 265 22.92 2.41 -1.42
N LEU A 266 23.91 2.79 -2.21
CA LEU A 266 24.13 2.22 -3.54
C LEU A 266 24.49 0.73 -3.43
N ILE A 267 23.91 -0.11 -4.28
CA ILE A 267 24.17 -1.55 -4.39
C ILE A 267 25.61 -1.85 -4.89
N GLN A 268 26.41 -0.85 -5.23
CA GLN A 268 27.55 -0.99 -6.15
C GLN A 268 28.86 -1.58 -5.58
N GLY A 269 28.97 -1.97 -4.28
CA GLY A 269 30.30 -2.27 -3.71
C GLY A 269 30.48 -3.52 -2.82
N SER A 270 29.45 -4.28 -2.46
CA SER A 270 29.56 -5.36 -1.45
C SER A 270 28.64 -6.56 -1.70
N THR A 271 28.11 -6.69 -2.92
CA THR A 271 27.00 -7.60 -3.23
C THR A 271 27.36 -9.07 -3.20
N THR A 272 28.57 -9.48 -3.60
CA THR A 272 28.95 -10.90 -3.63
C THR A 272 28.93 -11.51 -2.23
N ASN A 273 29.45 -10.78 -1.24
CA ASN A 273 29.44 -11.20 0.16
C ASN A 273 28.02 -11.20 0.75
N THR A 274 27.17 -10.23 0.37
CA THR A 274 25.76 -10.21 0.79
C THR A 274 24.98 -11.36 0.18
N ILE A 275 25.14 -11.67 -1.10
CA ILE A 275 24.40 -12.75 -1.78
C ILE A 275 24.85 -14.10 -1.31
N GLU A 276 26.16 -14.36 -1.18
CA GLU A 276 26.63 -15.63 -0.62
C GLU A 276 26.15 -15.82 0.82
N LYS A 277 26.14 -14.76 1.65
CA LYS A 277 25.55 -14.80 3.01
C LYS A 277 24.04 -15.03 2.98
N VAL A 278 23.34 -14.39 2.06
CA VAL A 278 21.90 -14.58 1.82
C VAL A 278 21.64 -16.02 1.39
N LEU A 279 22.30 -16.52 0.35
CA LEU A 279 22.21 -17.88 -0.17
C LEU A 279 22.53 -18.92 0.91
N THR A 280 23.60 -18.72 1.68
CA THR A 280 23.98 -19.60 2.80
C THR A 280 22.90 -19.62 3.89
N ARG A 281 22.29 -18.48 4.22
CA ARG A 281 21.14 -18.44 5.14
C ARG A 281 19.88 -19.06 4.54
N LEU A 282 19.67 -18.90 3.24
CA LEU A 282 18.53 -19.44 2.53
C LEU A 282 18.63 -20.96 2.36
N HIS A 283 19.82 -21.55 2.29
CA HIS A 283 19.98 -23.01 2.34
C HIS A 283 19.53 -23.63 3.69
N ASN A 284 19.40 -22.81 4.74
CA ASN A 284 18.87 -23.20 6.06
C ASN A 284 17.40 -22.76 6.28
N LEU A 285 16.67 -22.40 5.20
CA LEU A 285 15.32 -21.80 5.22
C LEU A 285 14.16 -22.54 5.90
N PRO A 286 14.13 -23.87 6.08
CA PRO A 286 12.94 -24.54 6.66
C PRO A 286 12.52 -23.96 8.02
N SER A 287 13.45 -23.39 8.79
CA SER A 287 13.19 -22.68 10.04
C SER A 287 12.93 -21.17 9.88
N LEU A 288 13.33 -20.53 8.77
CA LEU A 288 13.12 -19.09 8.48
C LEU A 288 11.75 -18.80 7.84
N LEU A 289 11.08 -19.80 7.26
CA LEU A 289 9.72 -19.71 6.72
C LEU A 289 8.65 -19.47 7.80
N LEU A 290 9.02 -19.64 9.08
CA LEU A 290 8.22 -19.25 10.25
C LEU A 290 8.39 -17.78 10.63
N LEU A 291 9.31 -17.05 10.01
CA LEU A 291 9.53 -15.64 10.31
C LEU A 291 8.54 -14.80 9.50
N GLU A 292 7.54 -14.25 10.19
CA GLU A 292 6.82 -13.10 9.66
C GLU A 292 7.83 -12.00 9.23
N PRO A 293 7.52 -11.18 8.21
CA PRO A 293 8.35 -10.04 7.82
C PRO A 293 8.73 -9.10 8.98
N SER A 294 7.92 -9.08 10.05
CA SER A 294 8.17 -8.39 11.32
C SER A 294 9.36 -8.98 12.10
N ILE A 295 9.60 -10.29 11.99
CA ILE A 295 10.67 -11.03 12.68
C ILE A 295 12.01 -10.89 11.95
N LEU A 296 12.02 -10.74 10.61
CA LEU A 296 13.24 -10.39 9.86
C LEU A 296 13.85 -9.03 10.28
N LYS A 297 13.11 -8.18 11.00
CA LYS A 297 13.59 -6.91 11.56
C LYS A 297 14.18 -7.02 12.97
N LYS A 298 14.00 -8.14 13.68
CA LYS A 298 14.45 -8.31 15.07
C LYS A 298 15.30 -9.58 15.20
N ASN A 299 16.61 -9.43 15.19
CA ASN A 299 17.50 -10.44 15.79
C ASN A 299 18.02 -9.94 17.15
N SER A 300 18.10 -10.87 18.08
CA SER A 300 18.40 -10.76 19.51
C SER A 300 19.83 -10.33 19.87
N GLN A 301 20.63 -9.87 18.90
CA GLN A 301 22.04 -9.53 19.11
C GLN A 301 22.47 -8.13 18.65
N ASN A 302 21.53 -7.25 18.26
CA ASN A 302 21.85 -5.84 17.91
C ASN A 302 22.91 -5.63 16.80
N ASP A 303 23.40 -6.68 16.17
CA ASP A 303 24.16 -6.59 14.93
C ASP A 303 23.17 -6.27 13.82
N TYR A 304 23.16 -5.00 13.39
CA TYR A 304 22.58 -4.59 12.12
C TYR A 304 23.30 -5.36 11.01
N ILE A 305 22.76 -6.52 10.66
CA ILE A 305 23.18 -7.21 9.46
C ILE A 305 22.85 -6.27 8.31
N ASP A 306 23.88 -5.85 7.56
CA ASP A 306 23.84 -5.10 6.30
C ASP A 306 23.14 -5.89 5.15
N ASP A 307 22.21 -6.78 5.48
CA ASP A 307 21.51 -7.66 4.55
C ASP A 307 20.13 -7.11 4.19
N ILE A 308 20.19 -5.87 3.71
CA ILE A 308 19.04 -5.05 3.39
C ILE A 308 18.23 -5.65 2.22
N LEU A 309 18.84 -6.51 1.42
CA LEU A 309 18.22 -7.14 0.26
C LEU A 309 17.43 -8.42 0.62
N LEU A 310 17.80 -9.14 1.68
CA LEU A 310 17.19 -10.42 2.06
C LEU A 310 15.66 -10.40 2.16
N PRO A 311 14.99 -9.46 2.87
CA PRO A 311 13.53 -9.46 2.97
C PRO A 311 12.85 -9.35 1.61
N HIS A 312 13.49 -8.66 0.67
CA HIS A 312 12.99 -8.48 -0.69
C HIS A 312 13.18 -9.74 -1.54
N LEU A 313 14.27 -10.49 -1.33
CA LEU A 313 14.49 -11.77 -2.01
C LEU A 313 13.53 -12.84 -1.48
N VAL A 314 13.43 -12.97 -0.16
CA VAL A 314 12.51 -13.91 0.50
C VAL A 314 11.06 -13.64 0.07
N GLY A 315 10.63 -12.38 0.07
CA GLY A 315 9.29 -11.99 -0.39
C GLY A 315 9.01 -12.25 -1.88
N SER A 316 10.04 -12.61 -2.67
CA SER A 316 9.91 -13.00 -4.09
C SER A 316 9.82 -14.52 -4.29
N LEU A 317 9.96 -15.33 -3.25
CA LEU A 317 9.85 -16.79 -3.33
C LEU A 317 8.38 -17.22 -3.33
N TYR A 318 7.67 -16.95 -4.43
CA TYR A 318 6.21 -16.99 -4.49
C TYR A 318 5.60 -18.34 -4.10
N ILE A 319 6.24 -19.47 -4.45
CA ILE A 319 5.73 -20.82 -4.17
C ILE A 319 5.38 -21.03 -2.69
N TYR A 320 6.19 -20.49 -1.78
CA TYR A 320 5.97 -20.65 -0.34
C TYR A 320 4.71 -19.94 0.15
N TYR A 321 4.38 -18.79 -0.44
CA TYR A 321 3.20 -18.02 -0.06
C TYR A 321 1.96 -18.55 -0.76
N ILE A 322 2.04 -18.74 -2.08
CA ILE A 322 0.91 -19.15 -2.91
C ILE A 322 0.37 -20.52 -2.49
N LYS A 323 1.25 -21.47 -2.18
CA LYS A 323 0.84 -22.81 -1.71
C LYS A 323 0.00 -22.73 -0.43
N GLN A 324 0.38 -21.88 0.51
CA GLN A 324 -0.37 -21.73 1.78
C GLN A 324 -1.76 -21.11 1.55
N TRP A 325 -1.85 -20.13 0.66
CA TRP A 325 -3.14 -19.51 0.34
C TRP A 325 -4.06 -20.45 -0.44
N LEU A 326 -3.54 -21.24 -1.39
CA LEU A 326 -4.31 -22.25 -2.12
C LEU A 326 -4.69 -23.47 -1.27
N ASN A 327 -4.02 -23.72 -0.15
CA ASN A 327 -4.44 -24.74 0.82
C ASN A 327 -5.69 -24.31 1.63
N ILE A 328 -5.95 -23.01 1.72
CA ILE A 328 -7.07 -22.46 2.49
C ILE A 328 -8.24 -22.08 1.58
N PHE A 329 -7.94 -21.36 0.49
CA PHE A 329 -8.97 -20.89 -0.44
C PHE A 329 -9.16 -21.87 -1.61
N PRO A 330 -10.40 -22.15 -2.01
CA PRO A 330 -10.72 -22.79 -3.28
C PRO A 330 -10.03 -22.10 -4.46
N LYS A 331 -9.58 -22.88 -5.45
CA LYS A 331 -8.87 -22.37 -6.63
C LYS A 331 -9.71 -21.35 -7.39
N GLU A 332 -11.03 -21.52 -7.43
CA GLU A 332 -11.98 -20.64 -8.10
C GLU A 332 -12.09 -19.26 -7.42
N GLN A 333 -11.62 -19.11 -6.18
CA GLN A 333 -11.55 -17.85 -5.46
C GLN A 333 -10.22 -17.12 -5.64
N ILE A 334 -9.24 -17.68 -6.35
CA ILE A 334 -7.95 -17.05 -6.58
C ILE A 334 -7.70 -16.88 -8.08
N LEU A 335 -7.46 -15.63 -8.50
CA LEU A 335 -6.93 -15.29 -9.81
C LEU A 335 -5.45 -14.92 -9.70
N ILE A 336 -4.60 -15.64 -10.43
CA ILE A 336 -3.18 -15.34 -10.55
C ILE A 336 -2.90 -14.70 -11.91
N ILE A 337 -2.26 -13.53 -11.90
CA ILE A 337 -1.96 -12.72 -13.08
C ILE A 337 -0.45 -12.56 -13.22
N LYS A 338 0.07 -12.70 -14.44
CA LYS A 338 1.45 -12.30 -14.76
C LYS A 338 1.48 -10.79 -14.93
N SER A 339 2.34 -10.13 -14.18
CA SER A 339 2.47 -8.67 -14.21
C SER A 339 2.93 -8.20 -15.58
N GLU A 340 3.78 -8.98 -16.24
CA GLU A 340 4.25 -8.72 -17.60
C GLU A 340 3.09 -8.68 -18.61
N ASP A 341 2.07 -9.52 -18.44
CA ASP A 341 0.86 -9.49 -19.28
C ASP A 341 0.06 -8.21 -19.04
N LEU A 342 -0.09 -7.79 -17.76
CA LEU A 342 -0.74 -6.52 -17.43
C LEU A 342 0.01 -5.32 -18.04
N TYR A 343 1.34 -5.36 -18.08
CA TYR A 343 2.14 -4.26 -18.63
C TYR A 343 2.07 -4.19 -20.15
N ASN A 344 2.14 -5.34 -20.81
CA ASN A 344 2.22 -5.42 -22.27
C ASN A 344 0.84 -5.37 -22.93
N ASN A 345 -0.17 -5.97 -22.31
CA ASN A 345 -1.53 -6.13 -22.87
C ASN A 345 -2.61 -5.91 -21.79
N PRO A 346 -2.69 -4.72 -21.18
CA PRO A 346 -3.57 -4.46 -20.04
C PRO A 346 -5.06 -4.73 -20.34
N SER A 347 -5.54 -4.47 -21.56
CA SER A 347 -6.94 -4.75 -21.93
C SER A 347 -7.29 -6.23 -21.85
N VAL A 348 -6.39 -7.10 -22.33
CA VAL A 348 -6.56 -8.55 -22.30
C VAL A 348 -6.54 -9.06 -20.85
N THR A 349 -5.59 -8.57 -20.05
CA THR A 349 -5.54 -8.91 -18.62
C THR A 349 -6.79 -8.44 -17.88
N MET A 350 -7.28 -7.23 -18.16
CA MET A 350 -8.50 -6.72 -17.52
C MET A 350 -9.74 -7.53 -17.91
N LYS A 351 -9.83 -8.04 -19.14
CA LYS A 351 -10.90 -8.98 -19.53
C LYS A 351 -10.93 -10.21 -18.62
N GLN A 352 -9.77 -10.82 -18.37
CA GLN A 352 -9.64 -11.96 -17.45
C GLN A 352 -10.09 -11.60 -16.02
N VAL A 353 -9.76 -10.40 -15.55
CA VAL A 353 -10.17 -9.89 -14.24
C VAL A 353 -11.68 -9.71 -14.16
N TYR A 354 -12.30 -9.13 -15.20
CA TYR A 354 -13.76 -8.96 -15.26
C TYR A 354 -14.47 -10.31 -15.30
N ASP A 355 -14.00 -11.25 -16.11
CA ASP A 355 -14.55 -12.62 -16.17
C ASP A 355 -14.50 -13.30 -14.79
N PHE A 356 -13.37 -13.19 -14.10
CA PHE A 356 -13.19 -13.75 -12.76
C PHE A 356 -14.12 -13.14 -11.72
N LEU A 357 -14.31 -11.82 -11.77
CA LEU A 357 -15.21 -11.07 -10.89
C LEU A 357 -16.68 -11.10 -11.36
N LYS A 358 -16.97 -11.73 -12.50
CA LYS A 358 -18.30 -11.77 -13.13
C LYS A 358 -18.86 -10.38 -13.44
N LEU A 359 -17.98 -9.47 -13.88
CA LEU A 359 -18.32 -8.14 -14.35
C LEU A 359 -18.46 -8.14 -15.89
N PRO A 360 -19.30 -7.26 -16.47
CA PRO A 360 -19.28 -7.03 -17.89
C PRO A 360 -17.92 -6.47 -18.32
N HIS A 361 -17.56 -6.68 -19.58
CA HIS A 361 -16.31 -6.13 -20.08
C HIS A 361 -16.39 -4.62 -20.22
N PHE A 362 -15.36 -3.93 -19.75
CA PHE A 362 -15.25 -2.48 -19.85
C PHE A 362 -13.85 -2.07 -20.34
N GLN A 363 -13.82 -1.37 -21.47
CA GLN A 363 -12.59 -0.91 -22.09
C GLN A 363 -12.26 0.51 -21.60
N LEU A 364 -11.06 0.68 -21.03
CA LEU A 364 -10.57 2.01 -20.68
C LEU A 364 -9.98 2.70 -21.90
N SER A 365 -10.08 4.03 -21.95
CA SER A 365 -9.40 4.86 -22.95
C SER A 365 -7.89 4.79 -22.82
N GLU A 366 -7.38 4.58 -21.60
CA GLU A 366 -5.95 4.52 -21.31
C GLU A 366 -5.68 3.63 -20.08
N TYR A 367 -4.61 2.85 -20.14
CA TYR A 367 -4.12 2.04 -19.02
C TYR A 367 -2.81 2.63 -18.49
N ARG A 368 -2.91 3.67 -17.66
CA ARG A 368 -1.72 4.36 -17.11
C ARG A 368 -0.97 3.48 -16.12
N ASN A 369 0.35 3.41 -16.25
CA ASN A 369 1.20 2.77 -15.25
C ASN A 369 1.28 3.65 -13.99
N SER A 370 0.77 3.15 -12.87
CA SER A 370 0.79 3.83 -11.59
C SER A 370 2.09 3.58 -10.84
N ASN A 371 2.74 4.66 -10.38
CA ASN A 371 4.01 4.64 -9.65
C ASN A 371 5.17 3.96 -10.41
N PRO A 372 5.48 4.39 -11.64
CA PRO A 372 6.64 3.88 -12.37
C PRO A 372 7.92 4.21 -11.58
N GLY A 373 8.69 3.19 -11.23
CA GLY A 373 9.98 3.34 -10.58
C GLY A 373 11.10 3.26 -11.61
N SER A 374 12.00 4.25 -11.61
CA SER A 374 13.30 4.15 -12.28
C SER A 374 14.37 3.89 -11.23
N TYR A 375 15.14 2.83 -11.42
CA TYR A 375 16.14 2.37 -10.47
C TYR A 375 17.48 2.19 -11.19
N PRO A 376 18.61 2.45 -10.50
CA PRO A 376 19.92 2.10 -11.04
C PRO A 376 19.96 0.63 -11.45
N PRO A 377 20.56 0.30 -12.60
CA PRO A 377 20.73 -1.08 -12.99
C PRO A 377 21.65 -1.81 -12.00
N ILE A 378 21.32 -3.06 -11.72
CA ILE A 378 22.25 -4.01 -11.10
C ILE A 378 23.24 -4.53 -12.14
N SER A 379 24.41 -5.01 -11.71
CA SER A 379 25.38 -5.62 -12.62
C SER A 379 24.84 -6.89 -13.28
N ASN A 380 25.41 -7.29 -14.42
CA ASN A 380 24.99 -8.49 -15.13
C ASN A 380 25.29 -9.75 -14.33
N GLU A 381 26.41 -9.77 -13.61
CA GLU A 381 26.84 -10.86 -12.74
C GLU A 381 25.83 -11.05 -11.61
N LEU A 382 25.45 -9.96 -10.94
CA LEU A 382 24.42 -9.95 -9.90
C LEU A 382 23.08 -10.44 -10.43
N ARG A 383 22.68 -9.97 -11.61
CA ARG A 383 21.44 -10.42 -12.25
C ARG A 383 21.46 -11.94 -12.50
N SER A 384 22.54 -12.47 -13.06
CA SER A 384 22.69 -13.91 -13.34
C SER A 384 22.57 -14.73 -12.07
N GLN A 385 23.30 -14.34 -11.01
CA GLN A 385 23.25 -15.03 -9.71
C GLN A 385 21.84 -15.06 -9.11
N LEU A 386 21.10 -13.96 -9.21
CA LEU A 386 19.73 -13.90 -8.71
C LEU A 386 18.76 -14.74 -9.56
N VAL A 387 18.93 -14.77 -10.88
CA VAL A 387 18.14 -15.66 -11.76
C VAL A 387 18.40 -17.13 -11.40
N ASP A 388 19.68 -17.53 -11.30
CA ASP A 388 20.07 -18.88 -10.91
C ASP A 388 19.50 -19.27 -9.54
N PHE A 389 19.51 -18.33 -8.59
CA PHE A 389 18.91 -18.52 -7.27
C PHE A 389 17.39 -18.75 -7.32
N PHE A 390 16.64 -17.96 -8.10
CA PHE A 390 15.17 -18.09 -8.16
C PHE A 390 14.70 -19.28 -9.01
N ARG A 391 15.50 -19.73 -9.98
CA ARG A 391 15.17 -20.79 -10.95
C ARG A 391 14.50 -22.03 -10.31
N PRO A 392 15.07 -22.71 -9.30
CA PRO A 392 14.43 -23.90 -8.73
C PRO A 392 13.06 -23.62 -8.09
N TYR A 393 12.85 -22.43 -7.53
CA TYR A 393 11.58 -22.03 -6.94
C TYR A 393 10.54 -21.61 -7.98
N ASN A 394 10.99 -20.98 -9.07
CA ASN A 394 10.15 -20.66 -10.22
C ASN A 394 9.65 -21.93 -10.89
N GLN A 395 10.52 -22.92 -11.12
CA GLN A 395 10.14 -24.21 -11.69
C GLN A 395 9.09 -24.94 -10.84
N GLN A 396 9.30 -24.99 -9.51
CA GLN A 396 8.30 -25.55 -8.59
C GLN A 396 6.97 -24.79 -8.64
N LEU A 397 7.01 -23.46 -8.78
CA LEU A 397 5.80 -22.64 -8.92
C LEU A 397 5.06 -22.93 -10.23
N GLU A 398 5.79 -22.99 -11.34
CA GLU A 398 5.22 -23.27 -12.67
C GLU A 398 4.56 -24.65 -12.70
N GLU A 399 5.23 -25.66 -12.15
CA GLU A 399 4.69 -27.01 -12.01
C GLU A 399 3.45 -27.03 -11.12
N TYR A 400 3.50 -26.40 -9.94
CA TYR A 400 2.39 -26.37 -8.99
C TYR A 400 1.15 -25.65 -9.55
N LEU A 401 1.34 -24.57 -10.31
CA LEU A 401 0.25 -23.80 -10.90
C LEU A 401 -0.20 -24.31 -12.27
N GLY A 402 0.61 -25.15 -12.94
CA GLY A 402 0.42 -25.50 -14.34
C GLY A 402 0.50 -24.29 -15.27
N MET A 403 1.33 -23.30 -14.95
CA MET A 403 1.43 -22.02 -15.66
C MET A 403 2.88 -21.61 -15.85
N SER A 404 3.31 -21.41 -17.11
CA SER A 404 4.67 -20.94 -17.42
C SER A 404 4.77 -19.41 -17.39
N PHE A 405 5.77 -18.87 -16.70
CA PHE A 405 6.07 -17.44 -16.62
C PHE A 405 7.24 -17.00 -17.51
N LYS A 406 8.12 -17.92 -17.92
CA LYS A 406 9.29 -17.63 -18.77
C LYS A 406 10.22 -16.57 -18.16
N TRP A 407 10.51 -16.70 -16.86
CA TRP A 407 11.43 -15.81 -16.13
C TRP A 407 12.89 -16.28 -16.15
N ASP A 408 13.16 -17.46 -16.70
CA ASP A 408 14.48 -18.12 -16.70
C ASP A 408 15.40 -17.67 -17.85
#